data_AF-A0A9X1HST3-F1
#
_entry.id   AF-A0A9X1HST3-F1
#
_cell.length_a   1.000
_cell.length_b   1.000
_cell.length_c   1.000
_cell.angle_alpha   90.00
_cell.angle_beta   90.00
_cell.angle_gamma   90.00
#
_symmetry.space_group_name_H-M   'P 1'
#
loop_
_entity.id
_entity.type
_entity.pdbx_description
1 polymer ?
#
loop_
_entity_poly.entity_id
_entity_poly.type
_entity_poly.pdbx_seq_one_letter_code
_entity_poly.pdbx_strand_id
1 'polypeptide(L)'
;MKARFIKTSWLGVITAALIVISAFNTQTDIHKNHGELPLKDEKLKKEAFKILDTKCNVCHRKQNPFMVFNEKNISRRAKKIYQMVFIERRMPKGNEIQLTNEEFIKLKKWLFTENIL
;
A
#
# COMPACT_ATOMS: atom_id res chain seq x y z
N MET A 1 -38.22 50.09 -54.13
CA MET A 1 -37.99 51.07 -53.04
C MET A 1 -38.24 50.40 -51.69
N LYS A 2 -37.21 50.43 -50.84
CA LYS A 2 -37.15 50.35 -49.37
C LYS A 2 -37.77 49.14 -48.65
N ALA A 3 -36.90 48.14 -48.44
CA ALA A 3 -36.97 47.23 -47.29
C ALA A 3 -36.96 48.03 -45.98
N ARG A 4 -37.76 47.60 -45.00
CA ARG A 4 -37.75 48.14 -43.64
C ARG A 4 -37.32 47.04 -42.68
N PHE A 5 -36.15 47.27 -42.10
CA PHE A 5 -35.55 46.48 -41.04
C PHE A 5 -35.52 47.36 -39.80
N ILE A 6 -36.25 47.03 -38.73
CA ILE A 6 -36.13 47.70 -37.42
C ILE A 6 -36.37 46.66 -36.31
N LYS A 7 -35.28 46.10 -35.76
CA LYS A 7 -34.70 46.28 -34.40
C LYS A 7 -35.36 45.47 -33.27
N THR A 8 -34.59 44.45 -32.87
CA THR A 8 -34.26 43.99 -31.50
C THR A 8 -35.21 44.37 -30.35
N SER A 9 -35.71 43.36 -29.65
CA SER A 9 -36.01 43.47 -28.23
C SER A 9 -35.41 42.26 -27.50
N TRP A 10 -34.40 42.54 -26.68
CA TRP A 10 -33.87 41.61 -25.67
C TRP A 10 -34.88 41.47 -24.52
N LEU A 11 -34.70 40.40 -23.74
CA LEU A 11 -35.46 39.96 -22.54
C LEU A 11 -36.70 39.10 -22.79
N GLY A 12 -36.44 37.79 -22.82
CA GLY A 12 -37.41 36.72 -22.61
C GLY A 12 -36.69 35.52 -21.98
N VAL A 13 -36.11 35.76 -20.80
CA VAL A 13 -35.41 34.81 -19.96
C VAL A 13 -36.38 33.71 -19.48
N ILE A 14 -36.02 32.46 -19.80
CA ILE A 14 -36.26 31.22 -19.03
C ILE A 14 -37.72 30.74 -18.92
N THR A 15 -38.07 29.75 -19.73
CA THR A 15 -38.91 28.62 -19.26
C THR A 15 -38.40 27.30 -19.85
N ALA A 16 -38.25 26.32 -18.97
CA ALA A 16 -38.05 24.89 -19.26
C ALA A 16 -36.69 24.47 -19.86
N ALA A 17 -35.59 24.87 -19.22
CA ALA A 17 -34.38 24.04 -19.25
C ALA A 17 -34.57 22.87 -18.28
N LEU A 18 -35.12 21.77 -18.82
CA LEU A 18 -34.68 20.40 -18.59
C LEU A 18 -34.07 20.11 -17.21
N ILE A 19 -34.88 19.48 -16.35
CA ILE A 19 -34.48 18.73 -15.17
C ILE A 19 -33.48 17.66 -15.60
N VAL A 20 -32.18 17.97 -15.54
CA VAL A 20 -31.11 17.04 -15.90
C VAL A 20 -30.01 17.15 -14.84
N ILE A 21 -29.97 16.09 -14.01
CA ILE A 21 -28.86 15.64 -13.15
C ILE A 21 -28.62 16.48 -11.89
N SER A 22 -29.42 16.24 -10.85
CA SER A 22 -29.02 16.49 -9.46
C SER A 22 -28.74 15.18 -8.68
N ALA A 23 -28.33 14.12 -9.38
CA ALA A 23 -28.19 12.79 -8.79
C ALA A 23 -26.80 12.16 -8.96
N PHE A 24 -25.72 12.96 -8.99
CA PHE A 24 -24.35 12.41 -8.85
C PHE A 24 -23.41 13.46 -8.24
N ASN A 25 -23.69 13.86 -7.01
CA ASN A 25 -22.60 14.27 -6.11
C ASN A 25 -22.55 13.21 -5.02
N THR A 26 -22.09 12.01 -5.38
CA THR A 26 -21.61 11.06 -4.38
C THR A 26 -20.40 11.73 -3.76
N GLN A 27 -20.60 12.28 -2.57
CA GLN A 27 -19.59 12.64 -1.61
C GLN A 27 -18.59 11.48 -1.57
N THR A 28 -17.45 11.62 -2.23
CA THR A 28 -16.31 10.74 -1.98
C THR A 28 -15.75 11.17 -0.64
N ASP A 29 -16.40 10.73 0.45
CA ASP A 29 -15.75 10.67 1.75
C ASP A 29 -14.67 9.59 1.66
N ILE A 30 -13.57 9.93 1.00
CA ILE A 30 -12.28 9.35 1.29
C ILE A 30 -11.95 9.87 2.69
N HIS A 31 -12.54 9.21 3.69
CA HIS A 31 -12.10 9.31 5.06
C HIS A 31 -10.72 8.63 5.12
N LYS A 32 -9.71 9.33 4.62
CA LYS A 32 -8.31 9.03 4.84
C LYS A 32 -8.09 9.26 6.34
N ASN A 33 -8.34 8.21 7.13
CA ASN A 33 -7.81 8.08 8.48
C ASN A 33 -6.27 7.99 8.37
N HIS A 34 -5.63 9.12 8.07
CA HIS A 34 -4.21 9.34 8.29
C HIS A 34 -4.04 9.98 9.68
N GLY A 35 -4.48 9.27 10.70
CA GLY A 35 -4.15 9.58 12.09
C GLY A 35 -3.35 8.41 12.63
N GLU A 36 -2.03 8.59 12.79
CA GLU A 36 -1.10 7.63 13.44
C GLU A 36 -0.52 6.45 12.61
N LEU A 37 -0.39 6.57 11.28
CA LEU A 37 0.03 5.43 10.41
C LEU A 37 1.54 5.30 10.05
N PRO A 38 2.30 6.34 9.64
CA PRO A 38 3.60 6.10 8.99
C PRO A 38 4.75 5.70 9.94
N LEU A 39 4.75 6.19 11.19
CA LEU A 39 5.83 5.90 12.14
C LEU A 39 5.79 4.46 12.67
N LYS A 40 4.58 3.91 12.82
CA LYS A 40 4.37 2.55 13.31
C LYS A 40 4.84 1.52 12.28
N ASP A 41 4.50 1.74 11.01
CA ASP A 41 4.88 0.84 9.91
C ASP A 41 6.40 0.85 9.71
N GLU A 42 7.04 2.01 9.78
CA GLU A 42 8.50 2.12 9.72
C GLU A 42 9.20 1.43 10.89
N LYS A 43 8.64 1.52 12.11
CA LYS A 43 9.16 0.77 13.25
C LYS A 43 9.07 -0.74 13.04
N LEU A 44 7.91 -1.24 12.60
CA LEU A 44 7.69 -2.66 12.33
C LEU A 44 8.63 -3.17 11.23
N LYS A 45 8.84 -2.37 10.18
CA LYS A 45 9.77 -2.67 9.10
C LYS A 45 11.21 -2.77 9.57
N LYS A 46 11.67 -1.86 10.44
CA LYS A 46 13.01 -1.93 11.04
C LYS A 46 13.19 -3.16 11.94
N GLU A 47 12.18 -3.49 12.74
CA GLU A 47 12.19 -4.70 13.57
C GLU A 47 12.25 -5.96 12.69
N ALA A 48 11.44 -6.04 11.65
CA ALA A 48 11.47 -7.15 10.69
C ALA A 48 12.83 -7.25 9.97
N PHE A 49 13.40 -6.12 9.55
CA PHE A 49 14.74 -6.09 8.95
C PHE A 49 15.80 -6.67 9.90
N LYS A 50 15.81 -6.25 11.17
CA LYS A 50 16.76 -6.77 12.17
C LYS A 50 16.65 -8.28 12.33
N ILE A 51 15.44 -8.82 12.33
CA ILE A 51 15.24 -10.27 12.39
C ILE A 51 15.77 -10.95 11.12
N LEU A 52 15.42 -10.45 9.93
CA LEU A 52 15.89 -11.01 8.67
C LEU A 52 17.43 -10.93 8.53
N ASP A 53 18.06 -9.87 9.02
CA ASP A 53 19.50 -9.71 8.97
C ASP A 53 20.25 -10.67 9.91
N THR A 54 19.70 -10.89 11.10
CA THR A 54 20.31 -11.78 12.10
C THR A 54 19.98 -13.25 11.87
N LYS A 55 18.80 -13.56 11.32
CA LYS A 55 18.31 -14.96 11.17
C LYS A 55 18.45 -15.51 9.77
N CYS A 56 18.33 -14.69 8.74
CA CYS A 56 18.36 -15.14 7.35
C CYS A 56 19.66 -14.73 6.63
N ASN A 57 20.11 -13.48 6.81
CA ASN A 57 21.29 -13.00 6.08
C ASN A 57 22.58 -13.69 6.48
N VAL A 58 22.68 -14.29 7.68
CA VAL A 58 23.86 -15.09 8.07
C VAL A 58 24.14 -16.19 7.04
N CYS A 59 23.08 -16.86 6.55
CA CYS A 59 23.19 -17.87 5.51
C CYS A 59 23.21 -17.23 4.11
N HIS A 60 22.37 -16.23 3.82
CA HIS A 60 22.34 -15.61 2.49
C HIS A 60 23.69 -14.99 2.11
N ARG A 61 24.40 -14.35 3.04
CA ARG A 61 25.74 -13.81 2.78
C ARG A 61 26.74 -14.88 2.32
N LYS A 62 26.59 -16.13 2.77
CA LYS A 62 27.51 -17.23 2.47
C LYS A 62 27.06 -18.09 1.29
N GLN A 63 25.77 -18.41 1.22
CA GLN A 63 25.22 -19.44 0.33
C GLN A 63 24.31 -18.89 -0.78
N ASN A 64 23.73 -17.70 -0.62
CA ASN A 64 22.86 -17.10 -1.65
C ASN A 64 22.89 -15.56 -1.58
N PRO A 65 24.00 -14.92 -2.02
CA PRO A 65 24.19 -13.47 -1.86
C PRO A 65 23.12 -12.63 -2.56
N PHE A 66 22.52 -13.14 -3.63
CA PHE A 66 21.44 -12.49 -4.37
C PHE A 66 20.13 -12.37 -3.56
N MET A 67 20.02 -13.06 -2.42
CA MET A 67 18.87 -13.02 -1.52
C MET A 67 19.13 -12.25 -0.22
N VAL A 68 20.28 -11.56 -0.09
CA VAL A 68 20.54 -10.73 1.10
C VAL A 68 19.51 -9.60 1.20
N PHE A 69 18.89 -9.52 2.37
CA PHE A 69 17.91 -8.51 2.74
C PHE A 69 18.61 -7.22 3.18
N ASN A 70 18.05 -6.07 2.79
CA ASN A 70 18.41 -4.75 3.29
C ASN A 70 17.16 -3.88 3.37
N GLU A 71 17.22 -2.76 4.10
CA GLU A 71 16.07 -1.88 4.33
C GLU A 71 15.35 -1.44 3.04
N LYS A 72 16.11 -1.27 1.95
CA LYS A 72 15.59 -0.85 0.65
C LYS A 72 14.85 -1.97 -0.09
N ASN A 73 15.16 -3.23 0.20
CA ASN A 73 14.65 -4.37 -0.57
C ASN A 73 13.67 -5.28 0.17
N ILE A 74 13.53 -5.15 1.49
CA ILE A 74 12.70 -6.08 2.28
C ILE A 74 11.23 -6.05 1.87
N SER A 75 10.65 -4.86 1.66
CA SER A 75 9.26 -4.71 1.21
C SER A 75 9.04 -5.35 -0.16
N ARG A 76 9.97 -5.13 -1.12
CA ARG A 76 9.92 -5.77 -2.45
C ARG A 76 10.01 -7.30 -2.39
N ARG A 77 10.58 -7.86 -1.32
CA ARG A 77 10.72 -9.31 -1.11
C ARG A 77 9.69 -9.88 -0.14
N ALA A 78 8.77 -9.08 0.39
CA ALA A 78 7.80 -9.47 1.42
C ALA A 78 7.01 -10.73 1.04
N LYS A 79 6.50 -10.81 -0.20
CA LYS A 79 5.82 -12.01 -0.73
C LYS A 79 6.69 -13.27 -0.66
N LYS A 80 7.97 -13.16 -1.03
CA LYS A 80 8.91 -14.30 -1.00
C LYS A 80 9.29 -14.68 0.44
N ILE A 81 9.43 -13.70 1.33
CA ILE A 81 9.64 -13.93 2.76
C ILE A 81 8.46 -14.73 3.33
N TYR A 82 7.23 -14.28 3.06
CA TYR A 82 6.03 -14.98 3.50
C TYR A 82 6.01 -16.44 3.01
N GLN A 83 6.23 -16.64 1.71
CA GLN A 83 6.27 -17.96 1.11
C GLN A 83 7.30 -18.88 1.78
N MET A 84 8.55 -18.42 1.95
CA MET A 84 9.63 -19.28 2.44
C MET A 84 9.56 -19.56 3.95
N VAL A 85 9.11 -18.58 4.75
CA VAL A 85 9.10 -18.67 6.22
C VAL A 85 7.80 -19.29 6.75
N PHE A 86 6.65 -18.87 6.22
CA PHE A 86 5.35 -19.21 6.80
C PHE A 86 4.64 -20.35 6.07
N ILE A 87 4.76 -20.40 4.74
CA ILE A 87 4.11 -21.43 3.92
C ILE A 87 4.99 -22.67 3.81
N GLU A 88 6.17 -22.52 3.20
CA GLU A 88 7.07 -23.65 2.94
C GLU A 88 7.90 -24.05 4.16
N ARG A 89 8.02 -23.16 5.16
CA ARG A 89 8.82 -23.37 6.37
C ARG A 89 10.26 -23.83 6.09
N ARG A 90 10.84 -23.35 4.99
CA ARG A 90 12.21 -23.66 4.54
C ARG A 90 13.25 -22.67 5.09
N MET A 91 12.80 -21.64 5.78
CA MET A 91 13.63 -20.60 6.38
C MET A 91 13.19 -20.32 7.82
N PRO A 92 14.14 -20.03 8.75
CA PRO A 92 15.59 -20.03 8.56
C PRO A 92 16.18 -21.41 8.25
N LYS A 93 17.38 -21.46 7.65
CA LYS A 93 18.03 -22.70 7.22
C LYS A 93 18.94 -23.25 8.33
N GLY A 94 18.95 -24.57 8.49
CA GLY A 94 19.72 -25.26 9.54
C GLY A 94 18.95 -25.29 10.86
N ASN A 95 19.59 -25.72 11.94
CA ASN A 95 18.95 -25.89 13.26
C ASN A 95 19.47 -24.89 14.33
N GLU A 96 20.59 -24.22 14.06
CA GLU A 96 21.27 -23.35 15.04
C GLU A 96 20.63 -21.96 15.15
N ILE A 97 20.19 -21.38 14.02
CA ILE A 97 19.67 -20.01 13.97
C ILE A 97 18.18 -20.07 13.64
N GLN A 98 17.34 -20.18 14.67
CA GLN A 98 15.89 -20.23 14.53
C GLN A 98 15.22 -18.89 14.86
N LEU A 99 14.01 -18.73 14.33
CA LEU A 99 13.09 -17.70 14.78
C LEU A 99 12.51 -18.12 16.15
N THR A 100 12.52 -17.20 17.11
CA THR A 100 11.67 -17.34 18.29
C THR A 100 10.21 -17.11 17.94
N ASN A 101 9.28 -17.54 18.79
CA ASN A 101 7.86 -17.25 18.61
C ASN A 101 7.57 -15.75 18.51
N GLU A 102 8.28 -14.94 19.29
CA GLU A 102 8.13 -13.48 19.26
C GLU A 102 8.62 -12.89 17.93
N GLU A 103 9.77 -13.36 17.42
CA GLU A 103 10.31 -12.95 16.13
C GLU A 103 9.37 -13.35 14.98
N PHE A 104 8.80 -14.55 15.05
CA PHE A 104 7.80 -15.03 14.09
C PHE A 104 6.56 -14.12 14.06
N ILE A 105 6.05 -13.73 15.23
CA ILE A 105 4.92 -12.82 15.36
C ILE A 105 5.26 -11.42 14.81
N LYS A 106 6.44 -10.88 15.12
CA LYS A 106 6.89 -9.57 14.61
C LYS A 106 7.00 -9.56 13.08
N LEU A 107 7.59 -10.60 12.49
CA LEU A 107 7.63 -10.77 11.04
C LEU A 107 6.24 -10.85 10.43
N LYS A 108 5.33 -11.61 11.04
CA LYS A 108 3.94 -11.72 10.56
C LYS A 108 3.20 -10.39 10.61
N LYS A 109 3.37 -9.62 11.69
CA LYS A 109 2.78 -8.28 11.85
C LYS A 109 3.27 -7.31 10.79
N TRP A 110 4.57 -7.29 10.50
CA TRP A 110 5.10 -6.46 9.42
C TRP A 110 4.59 -6.92 8.04
N LEU A 111 4.49 -8.22 7.77
CA LEU A 111 3.93 -8.71 6.50
C LEU A 111 2.47 -8.29 6.29
N PHE A 112 1.70 -8.14 7.37
CA PHE A 112 0.34 -7.58 7.31
C PHE A 112 0.35 -6.11 6.89
N THR A 113 1.28 -5.28 7.41
CA THR A 113 1.42 -3.88 6.97
C THR A 113 1.88 -3.76 5.51
N GLU A 114 2.51 -4.80 4.97
CA GLU A 114 2.92 -4.89 3.56
C GLU A 114 1.81 -5.44 2.64
N ASN A 115 0.57 -5.63 3.14
CA ASN A 115 -0.57 -6.21 2.41
C ASN A 115 -0.28 -7.59 1.80
N ILE A 116 0.55 -8.40 2.46
CA ILE A 116 0.83 -9.78 2.04
C ILE A 116 -0.16 -10.77 2.67
N LEU A 117 -0.76 -10.40 3.80
CA LEU A 117 -1.63 -11.21 4.65
C LEU A 117 -3.00 -10.57 4.81
#